data_AF-A0A2G4H0A8-F1
#
_entry.id   AF-A0A2G4H0A8-F1
#
_cell.length_a   1.000
_cell.length_b   1.000
_cell.length_c   1.000
_cell.angle_alpha   90.00
_cell.angle_beta   90.00
_cell.angle_gamma   90.00
#
_symmetry.space_group_name_H-M   'P 1'
#
loop_
_entity.id
_entity.type
_entity.pdbx_description
1 polymer ?
#
loop_
_entity_poly.entity_id
_entity_poly.type
_entity_poly.pdbx_seq_one_letter_code
_entity_poly.pdbx_strand_id
1 'polypeptide(L)' 'MACALCFVVALVALPLLNYFQPEFMAQRVFGFTLTWLILGVLFFPFVWIISFIFIKRSIALEDAEAKAAQDGLTK' A
#
# COMPACT_ATOMS: atom_id res chain seq x y z
N MET A 1 3.15 8.50 -9.96
CA MET A 1 4.15 8.64 -8.87
C MET A 1 3.59 8.46 -7.46
N ALA A 2 2.33 8.81 -7.14
CA ALA A 2 1.79 8.71 -5.78
C ALA A 2 1.83 7.30 -5.15
N CYS A 3 1.67 6.22 -5.93
CA CYS A 3 1.65 4.85 -5.39
C CYS A 3 3.02 4.35 -4.95
N ALA A 4 4.08 4.67 -5.70
CA ALA A 4 5.45 4.36 -5.30
C ALA A 4 5.80 5.10 -4.00
N LEU A 5 5.35 6.35 -3.85
CA LEU A 5 5.52 7.13 -2.63
C LEU A 5 4.80 6.48 -1.44
N CYS A 6 3.53 6.06 -1.58
CA CYS A 6 2.79 5.36 -0.53
C CYS A 6 3.49 4.06 -0.08
N PHE A 7 4.04 3.30 -1.03
CA PHE A 7 4.75 2.07 -0.72
C PHE A 7 6.07 2.34 0.03
N VAL A 8 6.83 3.35 -0.39
CA VAL A 8 8.06 3.78 0.28
C VAL A 8 7.76 4.28 1.69
N VAL A 9 6.72 5.09 1.88
CA VAL A 9 6.29 5.56 3.20
C VAL A 9 6.00 4.38 4.13
N ALA A 10 5.35 3.33 3.63
CA ALA A 10 5.05 2.14 4.43
C ALA A 10 6.30 1.35 4.85
N LEU A 11 7.23 1.15 3.90
CA LEU A 11 8.50 0.47 4.17
C LEU A 11 9.35 1.23 5.18
N VAL A 12 9.29 2.56 5.18
CA VAL A 12 10.08 3.41 6.08
C VAL A 12 9.38 3.64 7.42
N ALA A 13 8.04 3.70 7.45
CA ALA A 13 7.29 3.94 8.68
C ALA A 13 7.56 2.88 9.77
N LEU A 14 7.72 1.62 9.37
CA LEU A 14 7.94 0.52 10.31
C LEU A 14 9.30 0.57 11.06
N PRO A 15 10.46 0.70 10.37
CA PRO A 15 11.74 0.89 11.05
C PRO A 15 11.79 2.20 11.84
N LEU A 16 11.11 3.25 11.36
CA LEU A 16 11.03 4.52 12.07
C LEU A 16 10.26 4.40 13.39
N LEU A 17 9.11 3.72 13.38
CA LEU A 17 8.33 3.41 14.59
C LEU A 17 9.12 2.52 15.57
N ASN A 18 9.89 1.56 15.05
CA ASN A 18 10.75 0.70 15.88
C ASN A 18 11.89 1.48 16.54
N TYR A 19 12.47 2.45 15.81
CA TYR A 19 13.55 3.31 16.31
C TYR A 19 13.06 4.30 17.38
N PHE A 20 11.91 4.94 17.19
CA PHE A 20 11.39 5.93 18.13
C PHE A 20 10.70 5.34 19.37
N GLN A 21 10.10 4.15 19.26
CA GLN A 21 9.30 3.53 20.34
C GLN A 21 9.58 2.02 20.50
N PRO A 22 10.83 1.63 20.83
CA PRO A 22 11.22 0.22 20.94
C PRO A 22 10.51 -0.50 22.10
N GLU A 23 10.32 0.17 23.23
CA GLU A 23 9.63 -0.39 24.41
C GLU A 23 8.17 -0.77 24.10
N PHE A 24 7.48 0.06 23.31
CA PHE A 24 6.11 -0.21 22.89
C PHE A 24 6.06 -1.35 21.86
N MET A 25 6.96 -1.34 20.87
CA MET A 25 7.05 -2.40 19.84
C MET A 25 7.46 -3.78 20.39
N ALA A 26 8.11 -3.80 21.55
CA ALA A 26 8.50 -5.01 22.28
C ALA A 26 7.39 -5.58 23.17
N GLN A 27 6.28 -4.88 23.37
CA GLN A 27 5.17 -5.41 24.17
C GLN A 27 4.61 -6.67 23.51
N ARG A 28 4.35 -7.67 24.36
CA ARG A 28 3.80 -8.96 23.96
C ARG A 28 2.30 -8.95 24.21
N VAL A 29 1.54 -9.03 23.13
CA VAL A 29 0.08 -9.12 23.14
C VAL A 29 -0.30 -10.55 22.77
N PHE A 30 -0.99 -11.26 23.67
CA PHE A 30 -1.34 -12.69 23.52
C PHE A 30 -0.14 -13.61 23.20
N GLY A 31 1.07 -13.26 23.67
CA GLY A 31 2.30 -14.02 23.42
C GLY A 31 3.06 -13.64 22.14
N PHE A 32 2.50 -12.76 21.30
CA PHE A 32 3.14 -12.23 20.09
C PHE A 32 3.65 -10.80 20.30
N THR A 33 4.80 -10.45 19.71
CA THR A 33 5.28 -9.06 19.76
C THR A 33 4.43 -8.16 18.86
N LEU A 34 4.24 -6.91 19.26
CA LEU A 34 3.55 -5.90 18.44
C LEU A 34 4.13 -5.81 17.02
N THR A 35 5.45 -5.89 16.90
CA THR A 35 6.14 -5.95 15.60
C THR A 35 5.59 -7.08 14.71
N TRP A 36 5.35 -8.27 15.27
CA TRP A 36 4.85 -9.42 14.52
C TRP A 36 3.40 -9.25 14.11
N LEU A 37 2.57 -8.65 14.97
CA LEU A 37 1.19 -8.31 14.63
C LEU A 37 1.13 -7.25 13.51
N ILE A 38 2.00 -6.24 13.56
CA ILE A 38 2.06 -5.21 12.52
C ILE A 38 2.55 -5.82 11.20
N LEU A 39 3.61 -6.64 11.22
CA LEU A 39 4.15 -7.28 10.03
C LEU A 39 3.24 -8.36 9.43
N GLY A 40 2.58 -9.17 10.25
CA GLY A 40 1.74 -10.26 9.76
C GLY A 40 0.32 -9.82 9.44
N VAL A 41 -0.29 -9.05 10.33
CA VAL A 41 -1.73 -8.72 10.26
C VAL A 41 -1.97 -7.38 9.61
N LEU A 42 -1.14 -6.36 9.85
CA LEU A 42 -1.36 -5.01 9.32
C LEU A 42 -0.73 -4.81 7.94
N PHE A 43 0.41 -5.44 7.67
CA PHE A 43 1.10 -5.32 6.39
C PHE A 43 0.30 -5.90 5.23
N PHE A 44 -0.35 -7.06 5.42
CA PHE A 44 -1.17 -7.71 4.41
C PHE A 44 -2.33 -6.82 3.90
N PRO A 45 -3.25 -6.33 4.74
CA PRO A 45 -4.33 -5.44 4.30
C PRO A 45 -3.79 -4.12 3.77
N PHE A 46 -2.66 -3.63 4.29
CA PHE A 46 -2.02 -2.41 3.79
C PHE A 46 -1.61 -2.54 2.31
N VAL A 47 -0.87 -3.60 1.96
CA VAL A 47 -0.48 -3.87 0.57
C VAL A 47 -1.71 -4.14 -0.30
N TRP A 48 -2.70 -4.88 0.22
CA TRP A 48 -3.96 -5.13 -0.49
C TRP A 48 -4.72 -3.85 -0.85
N ILE A 49 -4.83 -2.89 0.08
CA ILE A 49 -5.48 -1.60 -0.17
C ILE A 49 -4.74 -0.82 -1.27
N ILE A 50 -3.40 -0.79 -1.22
CA ILE A 50 -2.60 -0.13 -2.25
C ILE A 50 -2.84 -0.78 -3.62
N SER A 51 -2.78 -2.10 -3.70
CA SER A 51 -3.04 -2.85 -4.93
C SER A 51 -4.45 -2.62 -5.45
N PHE A 52 -5.46 -2.59 -4.56
CA PHE A 52 -6.85 -2.32 -4.93
C PHE A 52 -7.03 -0.93 -5.54
N ILE A 53 -6.44 0.10 -4.93
CA ILE A 53 -6.44 1.47 -5.46
C ILE A 53 -5.71 1.52 -6.81
N PHE A 54 -4.60 0.79 -6.94
CA PHE A 54 -3.80 0.72 -8.17
C PHE A 54 -4.59 0.11 -9.33
N ILE A 55 -5.23 -1.05 -9.10
CA ILE A 55 -6.05 -1.76 -10.09
C ILE A 55 -7.19 -0.85 -10.57
N LYS A 56 -7.93 -0.22 -9.64
CA LYS A 56 -9.03 0.68 -10.00
C LYS A 56 -8.57 1.88 -10.82
N ARG A 57 -7.40 2.46 -10.51
CA ARG A 57 -6.87 3.59 -11.29
C ARG A 57 -6.33 3.16 -12.65
N SER A 58 -5.72 1.98 -12.75
CA SER A 58 -5.22 1.45 -14.01
C SER A 58 -6.36 1.22 -15.00
N ILE A 59 -7.46 0.62 -14.55
CA ILE A 59 -8.65 0.36 -15.39
C ILE A 59 -9.26 1.68 -15.89
N ALA A 60 -9.35 2.70 -15.03
CA ALA A 60 -9.91 4.00 -15.41
C ALA A 60 -9.05 4.76 -16.46
N LEU A 61 -7.73 4.55 -16.43
CA LEU A 61 -6.81 5.10 -17.44
C LEU A 61 -6.88 4.32 -18.75
N GLU A 62 -6.95 2.98 -18.67
CA GLU A 62 -7.06 2.10 -19.84
C GLU A 62 -8.37 2.31 -20.60
N ASP A 63 -9.50 2.50 -19.91
CA ASP A 63 -10.79 2.86 -20.53
C ASP A 63 -10.75 4.22 -21.24
N ALA A 64 -10.01 5.19 -20.68
CA ALA A 64 -9.86 6.51 -21.28
C ALA A 64 -9.00 6.46 -22.55
N GLU A 65 -7.93 5.65 -22.55
CA GLU A 65 -7.10 5.39 -23.74
C GLU A 65 -7.86 4.60 -24.81
N ALA A 66 -8.64 3.58 -24.41
CA ALA A 66 -9.47 2.80 -25.34
C ALA A 66 -10.53 3.66 -26.03
N LYS A 67 -11.15 4.59 -25.29
CA LYS A 67 -12.16 5.51 -25.84
C LYS A 67 -11.54 6.57 -26.76
N ALA A 68 -10.36 7.08 -26.42
CA ALA A 68 -9.61 7.99 -27.30
C ALA A 68 -9.13 7.30 -28.59
N ALA A 69 -8.74 6.03 -28.52
CA ALA A 69 -8.37 5.23 -29.69
C ALA A 69 -9.57 4.96 -30.62
N GLN A 70 -10.76 4.69 -30.08
CA GLN A 70 -11.98 4.56 -30.89
C GLN A 70 -12.40 5.87 -31.56
N ASP A 71 -12.33 7.00 -30.85
CA ASP A 71 -12.66 8.32 -31.42
C ASP A 71 -11.68 8.74 -32.54
N GLY A 72 -10.41 8.36 -32.42
CA GLY A 72 -9.39 8.59 -33.46
C GLY A 72 -9.55 7.70 -34.70
N LEU A 73 -10.19 6.53 -34.56
CA LEU A 73 -10.54 5.62 -35.67
C LEU A 73 -11.83 6.02 -36.40
N THR A 74 -12.65 6.87 -35.79
CA THR A 74 -13.96 7.30 -36.33
C THR A 74 -13.87 8.66 -37.06
N LYS A 75 -12.68 9.27 -37.14
CA LYS A 75 -12.40 10.51 -37.88
C LYS A 75 -11.67 10.26 -39.19
#